data_AF-A0A952ZJ68-F1
#
_entry.id   AF-A0A952ZJ68-F1
#
_cell.length_a   1.000
_cell.length_b   1.000
_cell.length_c   1.000
_cell.angle_alpha   90.00
_cell.angle_beta   90.00
_cell.angle_gamma   90.00
#
_symmetry.space_group_name_H-M   'P 1'
#
loop_
_entity.id
_entity.type
_entity.pdbx_description
1 polymer ?
#
loop_
_entity_poly.entity_id
_entity_poly.type
_entity_poly.pdbx_seq_one_letter_code
_entity_poly.pdbx_strand_id
1 'polypeptide(L)'
;MDEPPLIVFGAFDRHNLGDLLLGQVAAREAEPRRVLFAGLAARDLRDCGGMRVESLQMLAHAWPQRYRGAPADLVVAGGELLTTTAWEAAIMLQPAEHTNALCGAFGGDAASRAGFARERLGVDCGLPYLPRRALFQRSGYWQARALGGACFGQLDATLQCEALSALHELNELSVPEHATAGELAALGMAVQIEADPVTRVFDHFGALIASRRRRGAAKDIARACPRGYLAVQFAAQYGDDANITRIAADVTAAARAAGVRDLVFFRAGLAPWHDDWAPYRRCAARMGELSAHLFESPNVWDLCALVAGSQACCATSLHVAMLARCRAVPLVLLDAGQDAKLAAWQASWPCRTGRAG
;
A
#
# COMPACT_ATOMS: atom_id res chain seq x y z
N MET A 1 16.21 -28.72 -15.51
CA MET A 1 15.07 -27.96 -16.05
C MET A 1 14.83 -26.82 -15.09
N ASP A 2 14.76 -25.59 -15.59
CA ASP A 2 14.57 -24.42 -14.72
C ASP A 2 13.22 -24.54 -14.01
N GLU A 3 13.23 -24.29 -12.70
CA GLU A 3 12.05 -24.22 -11.86
C GLU A 3 11.05 -23.19 -12.44
N PRO A 4 9.73 -23.49 -12.52
CA PRO A 4 8.73 -22.50 -12.89
C PRO A 4 8.82 -21.26 -11.98
N PRO A 5 8.61 -20.06 -12.52
CA PRO A 5 8.70 -18.86 -11.71
C PRO A 5 7.60 -18.83 -10.64
N LEU A 6 7.90 -18.21 -9.50
CA LEU A 6 6.90 -17.90 -8.48
C LEU A 6 6.00 -16.75 -8.96
N ILE A 7 4.70 -16.88 -8.80
CA ILE A 7 3.77 -15.78 -9.01
C ILE A 7 3.71 -14.95 -7.74
N VAL A 8 4.16 -13.70 -7.80
CA VAL A 8 3.88 -12.71 -6.76
C VAL A 8 2.61 -12.00 -7.19
N PHE A 9 1.55 -12.10 -6.40
CA PHE A 9 0.24 -11.50 -6.70
C PHE A 9 -0.10 -10.42 -5.67
N GLY A 10 -0.61 -9.28 -6.12
CA GLY A 10 -1.03 -8.22 -5.21
C GLY A 10 -1.49 -6.95 -5.91
N ALA A 11 -1.76 -5.95 -5.08
CA ALA A 11 -2.28 -4.63 -5.45
C ALA A 11 -1.27 -3.68 -6.11
N PHE A 12 -0.10 -4.16 -6.52
CA PHE A 12 0.94 -3.34 -7.16
C PHE A 12 0.70 -3.13 -8.66
N ASP A 13 -0.52 -3.37 -9.15
CA ASP A 13 -1.05 -2.93 -10.44
C ASP A 13 -1.70 -1.53 -10.38
N ARG A 14 -1.50 -0.82 -9.27
CA ARG A 14 -1.76 0.60 -9.14
C ARG A 14 -0.59 1.29 -8.44
N HIS A 15 -0.56 2.61 -8.53
CA HIS A 15 0.46 3.38 -7.84
C HIS A 15 0.08 3.66 -6.38
N ASN A 16 0.55 2.80 -5.48
CA ASN A 16 0.57 3.00 -4.04
C ASN A 16 1.95 2.60 -3.51
N LEU A 17 2.57 3.46 -2.69
CA LEU A 17 3.92 3.26 -2.16
C LEU A 17 4.08 1.92 -1.46
N GLY A 18 3.15 1.57 -0.57
CA GLY A 18 3.18 0.32 0.16
C GLY A 18 3.04 -0.89 -0.75
N ASP A 19 1.99 -0.90 -1.57
CA ASP A 19 1.70 -2.02 -2.48
C ASP A 19 2.89 -2.31 -3.41
N LEU A 20 3.49 -1.26 -4.00
CA LEU A 20 4.67 -1.39 -4.85
C LEU A 20 5.90 -1.91 -4.08
N LEU A 21 6.12 -1.45 -2.84
CA LEU A 21 7.21 -1.93 -2.00
C LEU A 21 7.02 -3.39 -1.58
N LEU A 22 5.79 -3.81 -1.26
CA LEU A 22 5.44 -5.19 -0.94
C LEU A 22 5.81 -6.14 -2.09
N GLY A 23 5.50 -5.76 -3.33
CA GLY A 23 5.91 -6.51 -4.52
C GLY A 23 7.43 -6.66 -4.63
N GLN A 24 8.18 -5.57 -4.40
CA GLN A 24 9.65 -5.58 -4.46
C GLN A 24 10.26 -6.44 -3.34
N VAL A 25 9.74 -6.36 -2.12
CA VAL A 25 10.21 -7.20 -0.99
C VAL A 25 9.92 -8.67 -1.25
N ALA A 26 8.71 -9.02 -1.68
CA ALA A 26 8.36 -10.40 -2.01
C ALA A 26 9.27 -10.98 -3.10
N ALA A 27 9.61 -10.18 -4.12
CA ALA A 27 10.55 -10.59 -5.16
C ALA A 27 11.96 -10.82 -4.63
N ARG A 28 12.44 -9.94 -3.72
CA ARG A 28 13.77 -10.08 -3.10
C ARG A 28 13.85 -11.31 -2.21
N GLU A 29 12.79 -11.60 -1.45
CA GLU A 29 12.72 -12.76 -0.56
C GLU A 29 12.56 -14.08 -1.32
N ALA A 30 12.08 -14.05 -2.57
CA ALA A 30 11.97 -15.22 -3.42
C ALA A 30 13.30 -15.63 -4.09
N GLU A 31 14.35 -14.80 -4.03
CA GLU A 31 15.63 -15.13 -4.66
C GLU A 31 16.22 -16.43 -4.10
N PRO A 32 16.84 -17.29 -4.96
CA PRO A 32 17.18 -17.05 -6.38
C PRO A 32 16.05 -17.39 -7.37
N ARG A 33 14.85 -17.76 -6.91
CA ARG A 33 13.75 -18.15 -7.80
C ARG A 33 13.25 -16.94 -8.59
N ARG A 34 13.07 -17.12 -9.90
CA ARG A 34 12.50 -16.07 -10.77
C ARG A 34 11.05 -15.80 -10.36
N VAL A 35 10.65 -14.52 -10.38
CA VAL A 35 9.27 -14.12 -10.11
C VAL A 35 8.55 -13.60 -11.36
N LEU A 36 7.23 -13.77 -11.38
CA LEU A 36 6.30 -13.02 -12.24
C LEU A 36 5.39 -12.19 -11.34
N PHE A 37 5.24 -10.91 -11.66
CA PHE A 37 4.32 -10.04 -10.95
C PHE A 37 2.94 -10.11 -11.60
N ALA A 38 1.93 -10.39 -10.80
CA ALA A 38 0.55 -10.46 -11.20
C ALA A 38 -0.33 -9.52 -10.36
N GLY A 39 -1.31 -8.91 -11.01
CA GLY A 39 -2.35 -8.11 -10.38
C GLY A 39 -3.70 -8.43 -11.02
N LEU A 40 -4.72 -7.62 -10.75
CA LEU A 40 -5.99 -7.73 -11.44
C LEU A 40 -5.87 -7.22 -12.89
N ALA A 41 -5.06 -6.18 -13.09
CA ALA A 41 -4.84 -5.58 -14.40
C ALA A 41 -3.37 -5.64 -14.84
N ALA A 42 -3.16 -5.80 -16.15
CA ALA A 42 -1.83 -5.64 -16.73
C ALA A 42 -1.41 -4.16 -16.71
N ARG A 43 -0.21 -3.88 -16.20
CA ARG A 43 0.35 -2.53 -16.05
C ARG A 43 1.86 -2.54 -16.20
N ASP A 44 2.41 -1.41 -16.59
CA ASP A 44 3.84 -1.15 -16.51
C ASP A 44 4.09 0.05 -15.61
N LEU A 45 4.60 -0.22 -14.41
CA LEU A 45 4.86 0.79 -13.37
C LEU A 45 6.37 0.99 -13.15
N ARG A 46 7.22 0.54 -14.08
CA ARG A 46 8.68 0.63 -13.93
C ARG A 46 9.18 2.08 -13.88
N ASP A 47 8.48 3.01 -14.53
CA ASP A 47 8.83 4.44 -14.53
C ASP A 47 8.73 5.07 -13.13
N CYS A 48 7.84 4.55 -12.27
CA CYS A 48 7.72 4.97 -10.88
C CYS A 48 8.40 3.99 -9.90
N GLY A 49 9.31 3.14 -10.37
CA GLY A 49 10.05 2.19 -9.53
C GLY A 49 9.25 0.96 -9.08
N GLY A 50 8.05 0.76 -9.63
CA GLY A 50 7.28 -0.46 -9.52
C GLY A 50 7.77 -1.55 -10.47
N MET A 51 6.87 -2.41 -10.91
CA MET A 51 7.18 -3.53 -11.80
C MET A 51 6.29 -3.55 -13.04
N ARG A 52 6.65 -4.42 -13.98
CA ARG A 52 5.72 -4.84 -15.04
C ARG A 52 4.83 -5.95 -14.50
N VAL A 53 3.54 -5.71 -14.48
CA VAL A 53 2.52 -6.57 -13.89
C VAL A 53 1.67 -7.20 -15.00
N GLU A 54 1.48 -8.50 -14.95
CA GLU A 54 0.55 -9.23 -15.81
C GLU A 54 -0.83 -9.35 -15.12
N SER A 55 -1.92 -9.44 -15.88
CA SER A 55 -3.22 -9.82 -15.29
C SER A 55 -3.16 -11.28 -14.86
N LEU A 56 -3.52 -11.58 -13.59
CA LEU A 56 -3.50 -12.94 -13.07
C LEU A 56 -4.39 -13.88 -13.89
N GLN A 57 -5.55 -13.41 -14.36
CA GLN A 57 -6.44 -14.19 -15.21
C GLN A 57 -5.78 -14.57 -16.54
N MET A 58 -5.18 -13.59 -17.22
CA MET A 58 -4.49 -13.83 -18.49
C MET A 58 -3.28 -14.74 -18.32
N LEU A 59 -2.55 -14.56 -17.21
CA LEU A 59 -1.42 -15.41 -16.86
C LEU A 59 -1.87 -16.85 -16.61
N ALA A 60 -2.96 -17.06 -15.88
CA ALA A 60 -3.51 -18.38 -15.62
C ALA A 60 -3.97 -19.09 -16.89
N HIS A 61 -4.62 -18.37 -17.81
CA HIS A 61 -5.02 -18.90 -19.11
C HIS A 61 -3.82 -19.36 -19.96
N ALA A 62 -2.73 -18.59 -19.98
CA ALA A 62 -1.52 -18.89 -20.76
C ALA A 62 -0.54 -19.85 -20.04
N TRP A 63 -0.77 -20.15 -18.76
CA TRP A 63 0.15 -20.92 -17.91
C TRP A 63 0.47 -22.32 -18.46
N PRO A 64 -0.52 -23.14 -18.90
CA PRO A 64 -0.26 -24.50 -19.37
C PRO A 64 0.70 -24.54 -20.57
N GLN A 65 0.59 -23.57 -21.48
CA GLN A 65 1.45 -23.46 -22.66
C GLN A 65 2.81 -22.87 -22.29
N ARG A 66 2.85 -21.80 -21.47
CA ARG A 66 4.09 -21.09 -21.11
C ARG A 66 5.02 -21.93 -20.24
N TYR A 67 4.46 -22.78 -19.38
CA TYR A 67 5.21 -23.58 -18.40
C TYR A 67 4.87 -25.08 -18.44
N ARG A 68 4.42 -25.58 -19.60
CA ARG A 68 4.19 -27.03 -19.88
C ARG A 68 3.33 -27.73 -18.82
N GLY A 69 2.30 -27.05 -18.33
CA GLY A 69 1.40 -27.58 -17.30
C GLY A 69 2.06 -27.83 -15.93
N ALA A 70 3.18 -27.17 -15.63
CA ALA A 70 3.75 -27.19 -14.29
C ALA A 70 2.79 -26.55 -13.26
N PRO A 71 2.80 -26.98 -11.99
CA PRO A 71 2.03 -26.32 -10.94
C PRO A 71 2.40 -24.84 -10.82
N ALA A 72 1.39 -23.98 -10.64
CA ALA A 72 1.58 -22.56 -10.37
C ALA A 72 1.71 -22.32 -8.86
N ASP A 73 2.90 -21.94 -8.39
CA ASP A 73 3.10 -21.46 -7.02
C ASP A 73 2.80 -19.96 -6.95
N LEU A 74 2.17 -19.53 -5.86
CA LEU A 74 1.68 -18.15 -5.72
C LEU A 74 1.90 -17.62 -4.30
N VAL A 75 2.38 -16.39 -4.20
CA VAL A 75 2.37 -15.61 -2.95
C VAL A 75 1.51 -14.37 -3.13
N VAL A 76 0.51 -14.20 -2.25
CA VAL A 76 -0.22 -12.94 -2.09
C VAL A 76 0.64 -11.99 -1.25
N ALA A 77 1.10 -10.91 -1.87
CA ALA A 77 2.05 -9.97 -1.28
C ALA A 77 1.34 -8.88 -0.46
N GLY A 78 1.05 -9.20 0.80
CA GLY A 78 0.63 -8.28 1.86
C GLY A 78 -0.39 -7.22 1.51
N GLY A 79 -0.40 -6.15 2.30
CA GLY A 79 -1.27 -5.00 2.08
C GLY A 79 -2.73 -5.28 2.48
N GLU A 80 -3.56 -4.26 2.35
CA GLU A 80 -4.97 -4.35 2.73
C GLU A 80 -5.79 -5.03 1.64
N LEU A 81 -5.72 -6.36 1.53
CA LEU A 81 -6.37 -7.09 0.43
C LEU A 81 -7.56 -7.95 0.88
N LEU A 82 -7.61 -8.37 2.15
CA LEU A 82 -8.65 -9.27 2.64
C LEU A 82 -10.06 -8.64 2.59
N THR A 83 -10.13 -7.32 2.74
CA THR A 83 -11.37 -6.55 2.75
C THR A 83 -11.55 -5.66 1.53
N THR A 84 -10.60 -5.68 0.57
CA THR A 84 -10.73 -4.88 -0.65
C THR A 84 -11.76 -5.51 -1.59
N THR A 85 -12.89 -4.84 -1.72
CA THR A 85 -14.00 -5.26 -2.58
C THR A 85 -13.70 -5.08 -4.06
N ALA A 86 -14.44 -5.79 -4.91
CA ALA A 86 -14.36 -5.65 -6.37
C ALA A 86 -14.66 -4.22 -6.83
N TRP A 87 -15.58 -3.53 -6.17
CA TRP A 87 -15.87 -2.13 -6.42
C TRP A 87 -14.66 -1.24 -6.17
N GLU A 88 -14.05 -1.35 -4.99
CA GLU A 88 -12.89 -0.54 -4.61
C GLU A 88 -11.71 -0.84 -5.53
N ALA A 89 -11.44 -2.11 -5.81
CA ALA A 89 -10.41 -2.53 -6.75
C ALA A 89 -10.65 -1.96 -8.15
N ALA A 90 -11.88 -2.03 -8.66
CA ALA A 90 -12.23 -1.52 -9.99
C ALA A 90 -12.02 -0.01 -10.08
N ILE A 91 -12.41 0.75 -9.05
CA ILE A 91 -12.16 2.19 -8.99
C ILE A 91 -10.68 2.48 -8.91
N MET A 92 -9.94 1.88 -7.98
CA MET A 92 -8.50 2.15 -7.77
C MET A 92 -7.61 1.82 -8.97
N LEU A 93 -8.12 1.07 -9.96
CA LEU A 93 -7.43 0.77 -11.22
C LEU A 93 -7.77 1.72 -12.37
N GLN A 94 -8.65 2.70 -12.14
CA GLN A 94 -8.96 3.78 -13.07
C GLN A 94 -8.04 5.01 -12.86
N PRO A 95 -7.95 5.91 -13.86
CA PRO A 95 -7.33 7.21 -13.67
C PRO A 95 -8.01 8.01 -12.54
N ALA A 96 -7.21 8.67 -11.71
CA ALA A 96 -7.68 9.38 -10.51
C ALA A 96 -8.69 10.50 -10.83
N GLU A 97 -8.53 11.16 -11.97
CA GLU A 97 -9.41 12.22 -12.47
C GLU A 97 -10.85 11.74 -12.74
N HIS A 98 -11.06 10.45 -12.98
CA HIS A 98 -12.38 9.89 -13.26
C HIS A 98 -13.12 9.41 -12.01
N THR A 99 -12.45 9.36 -10.85
CA THR A 99 -12.99 8.77 -9.61
C THR A 99 -14.37 9.32 -9.26
N ASN A 100 -14.53 10.65 -9.18
CA ASN A 100 -15.79 11.26 -8.76
C ASN A 100 -16.93 10.99 -9.75
N ALA A 101 -16.65 11.02 -11.05
CA ALA A 101 -17.65 10.74 -12.07
C ALA A 101 -18.11 9.27 -12.01
N LEU A 102 -17.18 8.33 -11.82
CA LEU A 102 -17.48 6.92 -11.68
C LEU A 102 -18.24 6.60 -10.39
N CYS A 103 -17.86 7.22 -9.27
CA CYS A 103 -18.59 7.10 -8.01
C CYS A 103 -20.02 7.65 -8.14
N GLY A 104 -20.21 8.78 -8.84
CA GLY A 104 -21.54 9.33 -9.10
C GLY A 104 -22.38 8.44 -10.01
N ALA A 105 -21.78 7.85 -11.03
CA ALA A 105 -22.49 7.01 -12.01
C ALA A 105 -22.85 5.62 -11.49
N PHE A 106 -21.96 4.98 -10.73
CA PHE A 106 -22.09 3.56 -10.37
C PHE A 106 -22.13 3.31 -8.86
N GLY A 107 -21.84 4.32 -8.03
CA GLY A 107 -21.77 4.17 -6.58
C GLY A 107 -23.11 4.18 -5.86
N GLY A 108 -24.23 4.43 -6.56
CA GLY A 108 -25.55 4.61 -5.94
C GLY A 108 -26.15 3.37 -5.29
N ASP A 109 -25.88 2.17 -5.84
CA ASP A 109 -26.42 0.91 -5.33
C ASP A 109 -25.46 -0.27 -5.57
N ALA A 110 -25.69 -1.38 -4.85
CA ALA A 110 -24.82 -2.54 -4.87
C ALA A 110 -24.78 -3.26 -6.24
N ALA A 111 -25.90 -3.31 -6.97
CA ALA A 111 -25.95 -3.99 -8.26
C ALA A 111 -25.18 -3.20 -9.33
N SER A 112 -25.30 -1.87 -9.32
CA SER A 112 -24.51 -0.97 -10.18
C SER A 112 -23.01 -1.11 -9.92
N ARG A 113 -22.60 -1.13 -8.64
CA ARG A 113 -21.19 -1.33 -8.24
C ARG A 113 -20.67 -2.69 -8.72
N ALA A 114 -21.43 -3.77 -8.52
CA ALA A 114 -21.05 -5.11 -8.94
C ALA A 114 -20.99 -5.24 -10.47
N GLY A 115 -21.94 -4.64 -11.19
CA GLY A 115 -21.95 -4.59 -12.66
C GLY A 115 -20.71 -3.89 -13.22
N PHE A 116 -20.40 -2.70 -12.70
CA PHE A 116 -19.20 -1.96 -13.09
C PHE A 116 -17.92 -2.75 -12.77
N ALA A 117 -17.80 -3.30 -11.56
CA ALA A 117 -16.61 -4.03 -11.14
C ALA A 117 -16.34 -5.24 -12.04
N ARG A 118 -17.39 -6.01 -12.36
CA ARG A 118 -17.30 -7.17 -13.25
C ARG A 118 -16.88 -6.79 -14.67
N GLU A 119 -17.44 -5.71 -15.22
CA GLU A 119 -17.04 -5.21 -16.54
C GLU A 119 -15.56 -4.80 -16.56
N ARG A 120 -15.09 -4.10 -15.52
CA ARG A 120 -13.74 -3.53 -15.49
C ARG A 120 -12.65 -4.53 -15.14
N LEU A 121 -12.95 -5.47 -14.26
CA LEU A 121 -11.97 -6.44 -13.76
C LEU A 121 -12.00 -7.77 -14.54
N GLY A 122 -13.10 -8.07 -15.25
CA GLY A 122 -13.26 -9.36 -15.94
C GLY A 122 -13.44 -10.55 -14.99
N VAL A 123 -13.67 -10.31 -13.70
CA VAL A 123 -13.97 -11.33 -12.68
C VAL A 123 -15.39 -11.15 -12.16
N ASP A 124 -16.01 -12.26 -11.77
CA ASP A 124 -17.33 -12.28 -11.12
C ASP A 124 -17.16 -12.78 -9.68
N CYS A 125 -16.47 -11.98 -8.86
CA CYS A 125 -16.21 -12.26 -7.45
C CYS A 125 -16.23 -10.95 -6.64
N GLY A 126 -16.56 -11.03 -5.36
CA GLY A 126 -16.64 -9.87 -4.47
C GLY A 126 -15.28 -9.40 -3.96
N LEU A 127 -14.31 -10.30 -3.82
CA LEU A 127 -12.97 -10.03 -3.25
C LEU A 127 -11.87 -10.47 -4.24
N PRO A 128 -11.58 -9.68 -5.27
CA PRO A 128 -10.77 -10.12 -6.41
C PRO A 128 -9.29 -10.33 -6.07
N TYR A 129 -8.80 -9.77 -4.96
CA TYR A 129 -7.44 -10.00 -4.48
C TYR A 129 -7.29 -11.29 -3.65
N LEU A 130 -8.34 -12.12 -3.56
CA LEU A 130 -8.31 -13.45 -2.97
C LEU A 130 -8.50 -14.50 -4.08
N PRO A 131 -7.44 -14.82 -4.86
CA PRO A 131 -7.57 -15.72 -5.98
C PRO A 131 -7.89 -17.13 -5.49
N ARG A 132 -8.61 -17.88 -6.33
CA ARG A 132 -8.94 -19.30 -6.09
C ARG A 132 -7.96 -20.19 -6.82
N ARG A 133 -7.58 -21.32 -6.21
CA ARG A 133 -6.75 -22.36 -6.83
C ARG A 133 -7.33 -22.88 -8.14
N ALA A 134 -8.66 -22.87 -8.25
CA ALA A 134 -9.37 -23.27 -9.47
C ALA A 134 -9.04 -22.38 -10.68
N LEU A 135 -8.43 -21.20 -10.47
CA LEU A 135 -7.97 -20.33 -11.54
C LEU A 135 -6.89 -20.98 -12.41
N PHE A 136 -6.04 -21.84 -11.83
CA PHE A 136 -5.01 -22.57 -12.55
C PHE A 136 -5.39 -24.04 -12.70
N GLN A 137 -5.11 -24.62 -13.87
CA GLN A 137 -5.33 -26.05 -14.12
C GLN A 137 -4.59 -26.94 -13.10
N ARG A 138 -3.42 -26.48 -12.65
CA ARG A 138 -2.63 -27.11 -11.59
C ARG A 138 -2.08 -26.02 -10.68
N SER A 139 -2.63 -25.91 -9.49
CA SER A 139 -2.12 -25.02 -8.43
C SER A 139 -1.10 -25.75 -7.57
N GLY A 140 0.03 -25.09 -7.29
CA GLY A 140 1.10 -25.59 -6.45
C GLY A 140 0.97 -25.11 -5.00
N TYR A 141 2.06 -24.57 -4.46
CA TYR A 141 2.13 -23.99 -3.12
C TYR A 141 1.65 -22.54 -3.12
N TRP A 142 0.60 -22.26 -2.36
CA TRP A 142 -0.04 -20.94 -2.30
C TRP A 142 0.04 -20.40 -0.89
N GLN A 143 0.50 -19.17 -0.73
CA GLN A 143 0.61 -18.53 0.57
C GLN A 143 0.17 -17.07 0.50
N ALA A 144 -0.33 -16.53 1.61
CA ALA A 144 -0.54 -15.10 1.79
C ALA A 144 0.31 -14.61 2.96
N ARG A 145 1.07 -13.54 2.73
CA ARG A 145 2.02 -13.02 3.72
C ARG A 145 1.64 -11.62 4.17
N ALA A 146 1.42 -11.47 5.47
CA ALA A 146 0.96 -10.23 6.11
C ALA A 146 -0.27 -9.63 5.42
N LEU A 147 -1.28 -10.49 5.16
CA LEU A 147 -2.53 -10.11 4.52
C LEU A 147 -3.38 -9.24 5.45
N GLY A 148 -3.47 -7.95 5.16
CA GLY A 148 -4.26 -6.99 5.93
C GLY A 148 -5.76 -7.20 5.73
N GLY A 149 -6.49 -7.16 6.84
CA GLY A 149 -7.95 -7.31 6.89
C GLY A 149 -8.59 -6.48 8.00
N ALA A 150 -8.09 -5.28 8.23
CA ALA A 150 -8.75 -4.31 9.07
C ALA A 150 -10.22 -4.18 8.66
N CYS A 151 -11.09 -4.19 9.67
CA CYS A 151 -12.54 -4.16 9.51
C CYS A 151 -13.12 -5.41 8.79
N PHE A 152 -12.45 -6.57 8.83
CA PHE A 152 -13.00 -7.79 8.24
C PHE A 152 -14.37 -8.17 8.83
N GLY A 153 -14.58 -7.94 10.13
CA GLY A 153 -15.87 -8.08 10.80
C GLY A 153 -16.99 -7.18 10.28
N GLN A 154 -16.68 -6.14 9.49
CA GLN A 154 -17.65 -5.22 8.88
C GLN A 154 -18.08 -5.63 7.47
N LEU A 155 -17.39 -6.60 6.86
CA LEU A 155 -17.84 -7.18 5.60
C LEU A 155 -19.21 -7.85 5.78
N ASP A 156 -20.04 -7.82 4.74
CA ASP A 156 -21.28 -8.59 4.76
C ASP A 156 -20.99 -10.10 4.78
N ALA A 157 -21.98 -10.88 5.22
CA ALA A 157 -21.81 -12.31 5.41
C ALA A 157 -21.42 -13.06 4.11
N THR A 158 -21.81 -12.56 2.93
CA THR A 158 -21.46 -13.18 1.64
C THR A 158 -19.98 -13.00 1.36
N LEU A 159 -19.46 -11.77 1.53
CA LEU A 159 -18.04 -11.47 1.36
C LEU A 159 -17.17 -12.17 2.41
N GLN A 160 -17.63 -12.27 3.66
CA GLN A 160 -16.95 -13.06 4.68
C GLN A 160 -16.87 -14.54 4.28
N CYS A 161 -17.96 -15.14 3.79
CA CYS A 161 -17.95 -16.52 3.31
C CYS A 161 -16.99 -16.72 2.13
N GLU A 162 -16.99 -15.79 1.17
CA GLU A 162 -16.08 -15.80 0.02
C GLU A 162 -14.61 -15.75 0.47
N ALA A 163 -14.29 -14.82 1.39
CA ALA A 163 -12.96 -14.66 1.95
C ALA A 163 -12.49 -15.91 2.67
N LEU A 164 -13.28 -16.41 3.63
CA LEU A 164 -12.95 -17.63 4.38
C LEU A 164 -12.70 -18.79 3.41
N SER A 165 -13.59 -18.98 2.44
CA SER A 165 -13.44 -20.04 1.44
C SER A 165 -12.13 -19.93 0.66
N ALA A 166 -11.68 -18.71 0.32
CA ALA A 166 -10.41 -18.50 -0.39
C ALA A 166 -9.20 -18.74 0.51
N LEU A 167 -9.27 -18.28 1.77
CA LEU A 167 -8.21 -18.45 2.75
C LEU A 167 -7.98 -19.93 3.12
N HIS A 168 -9.03 -20.76 3.15
CA HIS A 168 -8.90 -22.21 3.36
C HIS A 168 -8.16 -22.94 2.23
N GLU A 169 -8.01 -22.33 1.05
CA GLU A 169 -7.21 -22.90 -0.02
C GLU A 169 -5.71 -22.59 0.14
N LEU A 170 -5.30 -21.70 1.03
CA LEU A 170 -3.89 -21.38 1.23
C LEU A 170 -3.16 -22.50 1.98
N ASN A 171 -1.89 -22.72 1.63
CA ASN A 171 -1.00 -23.56 2.43
C ASN A 171 -0.49 -22.83 3.67
N GLU A 172 -0.24 -21.52 3.53
CA GLU A 172 0.24 -20.65 4.61
C GLU A 172 -0.49 -19.30 4.58
N LEU A 173 -0.80 -18.79 5.77
CA LEU A 173 -1.48 -17.51 5.96
C LEU A 173 -0.87 -16.80 7.16
N SER A 174 -0.33 -15.61 6.90
CA SER A 174 0.02 -14.64 7.94
C SER A 174 -0.71 -13.31 7.74
N VAL A 175 -0.97 -12.62 8.86
CA VAL A 175 -1.64 -11.31 8.91
C VAL A 175 -0.75 -10.28 9.62
N PRO A 176 -0.89 -8.98 9.31
CA PRO A 176 0.06 -7.97 9.79
C PRO A 176 -0.18 -7.57 11.24
N GLU A 177 -1.32 -7.89 11.84
CA GLU A 177 -1.71 -7.34 13.14
C GLU A 177 -2.74 -8.22 13.88
N HIS A 178 -2.85 -8.03 15.21
CA HIS A 178 -3.61 -8.90 16.12
C HIS A 178 -5.13 -8.81 15.98
N ALA A 179 -5.69 -7.68 15.54
CA ALA A 179 -7.13 -7.51 15.34
C ALA A 179 -7.65 -8.42 14.22
N THR A 180 -7.06 -8.39 13.02
CA THR A 180 -7.39 -9.31 11.92
C THR A 180 -7.18 -10.76 12.37
N ALA A 181 -6.07 -11.04 13.09
CA ALA A 181 -5.83 -12.38 13.61
C ALA A 181 -6.96 -12.85 14.56
N GLY A 182 -7.43 -11.96 15.45
CA GLY A 182 -8.53 -12.23 16.37
C GLY A 182 -9.86 -12.45 15.66
N GLU A 183 -10.17 -11.63 14.66
CA GLU A 183 -11.39 -11.75 13.85
C GLU A 183 -11.42 -13.09 13.08
N LEU A 184 -10.30 -13.49 12.47
CA LEU A 184 -10.21 -14.78 11.77
C LEU A 184 -10.21 -15.99 12.73
N ALA A 185 -9.55 -15.85 13.89
CA ALA A 185 -9.56 -16.90 14.92
C ALA A 185 -10.97 -17.13 15.50
N ALA A 186 -11.77 -16.07 15.67
CA ALA A 186 -13.17 -16.19 16.09
C ALA A 186 -14.04 -16.98 15.09
N LEU A 187 -13.59 -17.09 13.84
CA LEU A 187 -14.21 -17.86 12.76
C LEU A 187 -13.53 -19.22 12.53
N GLY A 188 -12.67 -19.64 13.46
CA GLY A 188 -12.02 -20.95 13.43
C GLY A 188 -10.79 -21.05 12.54
N MET A 189 -10.26 -19.93 12.04
CA MET A 189 -9.03 -19.94 11.24
C MET A 189 -7.80 -19.58 12.07
N ALA A 190 -6.86 -20.52 12.16
CA ALA A 190 -5.56 -20.25 12.74
C ALA A 190 -4.68 -19.50 11.74
N VAL A 191 -4.16 -18.34 12.15
CA VAL A 191 -3.28 -17.51 11.31
C VAL A 191 -2.00 -17.15 12.06
N GLN A 192 -0.91 -17.02 11.32
CA GLN A 192 0.34 -16.50 11.86
C GLN A 192 0.30 -14.97 11.89
N ILE A 193 1.02 -14.37 12.82
CA ILE A 193 1.22 -12.92 12.82
C ILE A 193 2.63 -12.66 12.31
N GLU A 194 2.73 -11.89 11.23
CA GLU A 194 3.99 -11.51 10.61
C GLU A 194 4.02 -9.99 10.46
N ALA A 195 5.14 -9.34 10.79
CA ALA A 195 5.27 -7.91 10.52
C ALA A 195 5.15 -7.63 9.02
N ASP A 196 4.49 -6.52 8.68
CA ASP A 196 4.36 -6.06 7.30
C ASP A 196 5.74 -6.07 6.58
N PRO A 197 5.87 -6.71 5.40
CA PRO A 197 7.14 -6.81 4.69
C PRO A 197 7.79 -5.47 4.34
N VAL A 198 7.03 -4.36 4.28
CA VAL A 198 7.59 -3.02 4.10
C VAL A 198 8.59 -2.67 5.20
N THR A 199 8.46 -3.26 6.40
CA THR A 199 9.42 -3.06 7.50
C THR A 199 10.84 -3.50 7.14
N ARG A 200 11.03 -4.40 6.16
CA ARG A 200 12.32 -4.93 5.71
C ARG A 200 12.90 -4.21 4.48
N VAL A 201 12.21 -3.16 3.98
CA VAL A 201 12.64 -2.43 2.77
C VAL A 201 14.05 -1.87 2.88
N PHE A 202 14.44 -1.35 4.04
CA PHE A 202 15.79 -0.78 4.21
C PHE A 202 16.88 -1.84 4.31
N ASP A 203 16.56 -3.03 4.82
CA ASP A 203 17.51 -4.15 4.89
C ASP A 203 17.81 -4.67 3.47
N HIS A 204 16.79 -4.72 2.63
CA HIS A 204 16.91 -5.21 1.26
C HIS A 204 17.40 -4.15 0.25
N PHE A 205 16.96 -2.91 0.39
CA PHE A 205 17.13 -1.86 -0.61
C PHE A 205 17.85 -0.61 -0.09
N GLY A 206 18.47 -0.67 1.09
CA GLY A 206 19.14 0.48 1.71
C GLY A 206 20.19 1.16 0.81
N ALA A 207 20.97 0.38 0.05
CA ALA A 207 21.95 0.92 -0.90
C ALA A 207 21.30 1.70 -2.06
N LEU A 208 20.19 1.20 -2.59
CA LEU A 208 19.41 1.86 -3.64
C LEU A 208 18.80 3.17 -3.11
N ILE A 209 18.18 3.12 -1.94
CA ILE A 209 17.55 4.29 -1.31
C ILE A 209 18.60 5.37 -1.00
N ALA A 210 19.75 4.98 -0.44
CA ALA A 210 20.86 5.90 -0.19
C ALA A 210 21.42 6.51 -1.49
N SER A 211 21.44 5.75 -2.59
CA SER A 211 21.80 6.26 -3.91
C SER A 211 20.79 7.29 -4.43
N ARG A 212 19.48 7.03 -4.29
CA ARG A 212 18.42 7.99 -4.67
C ARG A 212 18.52 9.30 -3.89
N ARG A 213 18.86 9.25 -2.61
CA ARG A 213 19.13 10.46 -1.82
C ARG A 213 20.28 11.32 -2.37
N ARG A 214 21.28 10.70 -3.02
CA ARG A 214 22.45 11.41 -3.59
C ARG A 214 22.27 11.87 -5.03
N ARG A 215 21.36 11.23 -5.79
CA ARG A 215 21.29 11.37 -7.26
C ARG A 215 19.88 11.60 -7.83
N GLY A 216 18.83 11.23 -7.11
CA GLY A 216 17.43 11.36 -7.53
C GLY A 216 16.79 12.64 -7.02
N ALA A 217 15.46 12.76 -7.17
CA ALA A 217 14.70 13.97 -6.81
C ALA A 217 14.88 14.38 -5.34
N ALA A 218 15.11 13.41 -4.44
CA ALA A 218 15.37 13.67 -3.02
C ALA A 218 16.64 14.52 -2.79
N LYS A 219 17.61 14.47 -3.71
CA LYS A 219 18.82 15.31 -3.67
C LYS A 219 18.48 16.79 -3.86
N ASP A 220 17.55 17.09 -4.77
CA ASP A 220 17.19 18.46 -5.10
C ASP A 220 16.40 19.10 -3.96
N ILE A 221 15.54 18.33 -3.29
CA ILE A 221 14.92 18.73 -2.02
C ILE A 221 15.98 19.01 -0.95
N ALA A 222 16.95 18.12 -0.76
CA ALA A 222 18.00 18.33 0.23
C ALA A 222 18.84 19.60 -0.05
N ARG A 223 18.98 19.99 -1.32
CA ARG A 223 19.62 21.26 -1.73
C ARG A 223 18.73 22.47 -1.47
N ALA A 224 17.43 22.35 -1.74
CA ALA A 224 16.45 23.41 -1.48
C ALA A 224 16.21 23.64 0.02
N CYS A 225 16.37 22.59 0.84
CA CYS A 225 16.13 22.60 2.29
C CYS A 225 17.43 22.29 3.07
N PRO A 226 18.47 23.15 3.01
CA PRO A 226 19.79 22.85 3.58
C PRO A 226 19.80 22.72 5.11
N ARG A 227 18.76 23.24 5.78
CA ARG A 227 18.56 23.12 7.23
C ARG A 227 17.66 21.95 7.61
N GLY A 228 17.28 21.12 6.64
CA GLY A 228 16.33 20.05 6.82
C GLY A 228 14.88 20.45 6.53
N TYR A 229 14.02 19.45 6.45
CA TYR A 229 12.61 19.56 6.15
C TYR A 229 11.75 18.57 6.95
N LEU A 230 10.48 18.93 7.11
CA LEU A 230 9.41 18.03 7.55
C LEU A 230 8.76 17.40 6.30
N ALA A 231 8.78 16.08 6.20
CA ALA A 231 8.06 15.38 5.14
C ALA A 231 6.58 15.25 5.50
N VAL A 232 5.68 15.69 4.63
CA VAL A 232 4.24 15.75 4.92
C VAL A 232 3.46 14.95 3.87
N GLN A 233 2.65 14.00 4.33
CA GLN A 233 1.71 13.24 3.52
C GLN A 233 0.38 13.15 4.27
N PHE A 234 -0.74 13.30 3.55
CA PHE A 234 -2.04 12.91 4.06
C PHE A 234 -2.98 12.54 2.92
N ALA A 235 -3.92 11.64 3.20
CA ALA A 235 -4.82 11.12 2.20
C ALA A 235 -5.85 12.16 1.73
N ALA A 236 -6.26 12.09 0.47
CA ALA A 236 -7.19 13.01 -0.19
C ALA A 236 -8.57 13.06 0.50
N GLN A 237 -8.98 11.98 1.17
CA GLN A 237 -10.22 11.92 1.95
C GLN A 237 -10.28 12.95 3.09
N TYR A 238 -9.13 13.43 3.56
CA TYR A 238 -9.04 14.47 4.60
C TYR A 238 -8.92 15.87 4.00
N GLY A 239 -9.34 16.02 2.74
CA GLY A 239 -9.22 17.25 1.97
C GLY A 239 -10.32 18.27 2.19
N ASP A 240 -11.23 18.11 3.17
CA ASP A 240 -12.18 19.15 3.56
C ASP A 240 -11.53 20.24 4.43
N ASP A 241 -12.20 21.38 4.57
CA ASP A 241 -11.60 22.53 5.23
C ASP A 241 -11.40 22.37 6.75
N ALA A 242 -12.23 21.58 7.43
CA ALA A 242 -12.06 21.33 8.85
C ALA A 242 -10.81 20.46 9.07
N ASN A 243 -10.67 19.38 8.31
CA ASN A 243 -9.52 18.51 8.38
C ASN A 243 -8.22 19.21 8.00
N ILE A 244 -8.20 19.98 6.91
CA ILE A 244 -6.99 20.74 6.53
C ILE A 244 -6.58 21.74 7.63
N THR A 245 -7.52 22.29 8.40
CA THR A 245 -7.20 23.25 9.48
C THR A 245 -6.49 22.54 10.62
N ARG A 246 -7.01 21.38 11.03
CA ARG A 246 -6.37 20.52 12.04
C ARG A 246 -5.00 20.04 11.58
N ILE A 247 -4.91 19.52 10.35
CA ILE A 247 -3.64 19.04 9.77
C ILE A 247 -2.61 20.17 9.72
N ALA A 248 -2.99 21.38 9.28
CA ALA A 248 -2.06 22.52 9.25
C ALA A 248 -1.54 22.89 10.65
N ALA A 249 -2.39 22.80 11.69
CA ALA A 249 -1.97 23.03 13.07
C ALA A 249 -0.98 21.96 13.55
N ASP A 250 -1.28 20.68 13.32
CA ASP A 250 -0.43 19.55 13.71
C ASP A 250 0.93 19.59 12.99
N VAL A 251 0.92 19.85 11.68
CA VAL A 251 2.13 20.02 10.86
C VAL A 251 2.96 21.21 11.34
N THR A 252 2.33 22.33 11.69
CA THR A 252 3.03 23.50 12.24
C THR A 252 3.69 23.18 13.58
N ALA A 253 2.98 22.48 14.47
CA ALA A 253 3.52 22.05 15.76
C ALA A 253 4.70 21.08 15.58
N ALA A 254 4.58 20.12 14.65
CA ALA A 254 5.64 19.16 14.32
C ALA A 254 6.88 19.88 13.74
N ALA A 255 6.70 20.84 12.84
CA ALA A 255 7.80 21.62 12.26
C ALA A 255 8.56 22.41 13.33
N ARG A 256 7.83 23.05 14.26
CA ARG A 256 8.42 23.74 15.42
C ARG A 256 9.20 22.79 16.33
N ALA A 257 8.62 21.64 16.66
CA ALA A 257 9.27 20.63 17.51
C ALA A 257 10.54 20.06 16.88
N ALA A 258 10.54 19.88 15.54
CA ALA A 258 11.71 19.41 14.79
C ALA A 258 12.72 20.53 14.45
N GLY A 259 12.40 21.79 14.72
CA GLY A 259 13.27 22.94 14.43
C GLY A 259 13.45 23.24 12.94
N VAL A 260 12.49 22.85 12.08
CA VAL A 260 12.55 23.03 10.62
C VAL A 260 11.56 24.09 10.13
N ARG A 261 11.90 24.76 9.02
CA ARG A 261 11.04 25.75 8.35
C ARG A 261 10.54 25.30 6.98
N ASP A 262 11.18 24.29 6.40
CA ASP A 262 10.82 23.74 5.10
C ASP A 262 9.87 22.54 5.28
N LEU A 263 8.75 22.58 4.58
CA LEU A 263 7.77 21.51 4.48
C LEU A 263 7.87 20.91 3.08
N VAL A 264 7.89 19.58 2.99
CA VAL A 264 7.93 18.89 1.71
C VAL A 264 6.72 17.97 1.63
N PHE A 265 5.72 18.39 0.84
CA PHE A 265 4.52 17.61 0.57
C PHE A 265 4.79 16.59 -0.53
N PHE A 266 4.40 15.34 -0.31
CA PHE A 266 4.59 14.27 -1.28
C PHE A 266 3.38 13.35 -1.31
N ARG A 267 3.14 12.73 -2.47
CA ARG A 267 2.10 11.73 -2.66
C ARG A 267 2.71 10.32 -2.49
N ALA A 268 2.25 9.58 -1.49
CA ALA A 268 2.49 8.15 -1.33
C ALA A 268 1.63 7.30 -2.27
N GLY A 269 0.54 7.81 -2.85
CA GLY A 269 -0.26 7.10 -3.85
C GLY A 269 -0.84 8.04 -4.91
N LEU A 270 -0.81 7.60 -6.17
CA LEU A 270 -1.45 8.31 -7.29
C LEU A 270 -2.75 7.67 -7.70
N ALA A 271 -3.02 6.45 -7.23
CA ALA A 271 -4.28 5.79 -7.45
C ALA A 271 -5.44 6.59 -6.79
N PRO A 272 -6.67 6.47 -7.30
CA PRO A 272 -7.88 7.02 -6.68
C PRO A 272 -7.91 6.92 -5.15
N TRP A 273 -8.45 7.95 -4.51
CA TRP A 273 -8.60 8.09 -3.04
C TRP A 273 -7.32 8.16 -2.20
N HIS A 274 -6.13 8.02 -2.80
CA HIS A 274 -4.87 8.09 -2.06
C HIS A 274 -4.49 9.53 -1.74
N ASP A 275 -3.78 10.24 -2.62
CA ASP A 275 -3.30 11.59 -2.34
C ASP A 275 -3.62 12.57 -3.49
N ASP A 276 -3.80 13.84 -3.16
CA ASP A 276 -4.14 14.89 -4.13
C ASP A 276 -3.39 16.21 -3.84
N TRP A 277 -3.05 16.94 -4.90
CA TRP A 277 -2.32 18.20 -4.78
C TRP A 277 -3.15 19.36 -4.27
N ALA A 278 -4.46 19.40 -4.54
CA ALA A 278 -5.32 20.51 -4.16
C ALA A 278 -5.45 20.64 -2.62
N PRO A 279 -5.66 19.57 -1.84
CA PRO A 279 -5.57 19.63 -0.38
C PRO A 279 -4.18 20.08 0.12
N TYR A 280 -3.09 19.64 -0.52
CA TYR A 280 -1.74 20.00 -0.08
C TYR A 280 -1.45 21.49 -0.26
N ARG A 281 -1.85 22.07 -1.40
CA ARG A 281 -1.72 23.51 -1.65
C ARG A 281 -2.57 24.34 -0.67
N ARG A 282 -3.79 23.89 -0.38
CA ARG A 282 -4.67 24.53 0.61
C ARG A 282 -4.12 24.45 2.03
N CYS A 283 -3.51 23.32 2.40
CA CYS A 283 -2.82 23.16 3.68
C CYS A 283 -1.62 24.09 3.79
N ALA A 284 -0.75 24.11 2.78
CA ALA A 284 0.42 24.99 2.74
C ALA A 284 0.04 26.48 2.89
N ALA A 285 -1.04 26.92 2.25
CA ALA A 285 -1.53 28.30 2.34
C ALA A 285 -1.93 28.73 3.77
N ARG A 286 -2.21 27.79 4.68
CA ARG A 286 -2.57 28.08 6.09
C ARG A 286 -1.36 28.24 7.02
N MET A 287 -0.15 27.93 6.55
CA MET A 287 1.06 27.85 7.40
C MET A 287 2.08 28.96 7.14
N GLY A 288 1.63 30.12 6.64
CA GLY A 288 2.40 31.13 5.88
C GLY A 288 3.83 31.52 6.30
N GLU A 289 4.30 31.25 7.52
CA GLU A 289 5.71 31.45 7.92
C GLU A 289 6.63 30.28 7.48
N LEU A 290 6.06 29.14 7.11
CA LEU A 290 6.77 27.95 6.66
C LEU A 290 6.89 27.93 5.12
N SER A 291 8.04 27.50 4.62
CA SER A 291 8.26 27.32 3.19
C SER A 291 7.74 25.96 2.77
N ALA A 292 6.89 25.90 1.76
CA ALA A 292 6.29 24.66 1.28
C ALA A 292 6.81 24.29 -0.12
N HIS A 293 7.27 23.04 -0.23
CA HIS A 293 7.77 22.44 -1.47
C HIS A 293 6.89 21.25 -1.85
N LEU A 294 6.63 21.07 -3.14
CA LEU A 294 5.96 19.89 -3.66
C LEU A 294 6.99 18.91 -4.22
N PHE A 295 6.98 17.68 -3.73
CA PHE A 295 7.82 16.60 -4.22
C PHE A 295 7.07 15.77 -5.26
N GLU A 296 7.28 16.09 -6.53
CA GLU A 296 6.47 15.54 -7.62
C GLU A 296 6.94 14.17 -8.13
N SER A 297 8.10 13.67 -7.68
CA SER A 297 8.59 12.35 -8.13
C SER A 297 7.63 11.25 -7.70
N PRO A 298 7.08 10.46 -8.64
CA PRO A 298 6.27 9.30 -8.30
C PRO A 298 7.15 8.11 -7.90
N ASN A 299 8.47 8.19 -8.09
CA ASN A 299 9.32 7.03 -7.93
C ASN A 299 9.38 6.57 -6.47
N VAL A 300 8.93 5.34 -6.18
CA VAL A 300 8.85 4.83 -4.79
C VAL A 300 10.19 4.85 -4.05
N TRP A 301 11.30 4.71 -4.77
CA TRP A 301 12.64 4.77 -4.16
C TRP A 301 13.06 6.21 -3.84
N ASP A 302 12.60 7.19 -4.63
CA ASP A 302 12.75 8.61 -4.30
C ASP A 302 11.89 8.97 -3.08
N LEU A 303 10.67 8.43 -2.96
CA LEU A 303 9.80 8.61 -1.80
C LEU A 303 10.42 8.01 -0.52
N CYS A 304 10.95 6.79 -0.58
CA CYS A 304 11.70 6.19 0.53
C CYS A 304 12.91 7.04 0.92
N ALA A 305 13.63 7.58 -0.06
CA ALA A 305 14.78 8.46 0.19
C ALA A 305 14.38 9.80 0.80
N LEU A 306 13.22 10.36 0.39
CA LEU A 306 12.65 11.57 0.95
C LEU A 306 12.29 11.37 2.42
N VAL A 307 11.57 10.31 2.77
CA VAL A 307 11.18 10.02 4.16
C VAL A 307 12.42 9.73 5.01
N ALA A 308 13.34 8.89 4.53
CA ALA A 308 14.57 8.57 5.25
C ALA A 308 15.53 9.77 5.43
N GLY A 309 15.34 10.84 4.66
CA GLY A 309 16.15 12.05 4.69
C GLY A 309 15.57 13.19 5.53
N SER A 310 14.32 13.07 5.99
CA SER A 310 13.63 14.14 6.72
C SER A 310 13.99 14.16 8.21
N GLN A 311 13.74 15.30 8.85
CA GLN A 311 14.00 15.53 10.28
C GLN A 311 12.84 15.03 11.13
N ALA A 312 11.66 15.05 10.54
CA ALA A 312 10.44 14.44 11.05
C ALA A 312 9.52 14.12 9.87
N CYS A 313 8.45 13.38 10.12
CA CYS A 313 7.42 13.07 9.15
C CYS A 313 6.03 13.27 9.76
N CYS A 314 5.11 13.82 8.99
CA CYS A 314 3.68 13.81 9.26
C CYS A 314 2.99 12.94 8.22
N ALA A 315 2.21 11.96 8.64
CA ALA A 315 1.59 11.00 7.72
C ALA A 315 0.21 10.54 8.20
N THR A 316 -0.70 10.30 7.27
CA THR A 316 -1.88 9.43 7.50
C THR A 316 -1.64 8.02 6.95
N SER A 317 -0.70 7.84 6.03
CA SER A 317 -0.38 6.54 5.43
C SER A 317 0.37 5.61 6.39
N LEU A 318 -0.17 4.40 6.57
CA LEU A 318 0.47 3.32 7.32
C LEU A 318 1.89 3.00 6.81
N HIS A 319 2.07 2.90 5.50
CA HIS A 319 3.36 2.54 4.93
C HIS A 319 4.39 3.68 5.05
N VAL A 320 3.96 4.95 4.98
CA VAL A 320 4.84 6.07 5.30
C VAL A 320 5.26 6.03 6.77
N ALA A 321 4.32 5.72 7.67
CA ALA A 321 4.61 5.56 9.09
C ALA A 321 5.64 4.44 9.36
N MET A 322 5.49 3.29 8.69
CA MET A 322 6.45 2.20 8.75
C MET A 322 7.84 2.63 8.29
N LEU A 323 7.96 3.29 7.13
CA LEU A 323 9.23 3.77 6.60
C LEU A 323 9.93 4.76 7.55
N ALA A 324 9.17 5.71 8.12
CA ALA A 324 9.69 6.64 9.11
C ALA A 324 10.22 5.90 10.35
N ARG A 325 9.45 4.93 10.87
CA ARG A 325 9.87 4.11 12.02
C ARG A 325 11.11 3.27 11.74
N CYS A 326 11.22 2.61 10.58
CA CYS A 326 12.41 1.82 10.22
C CYS A 326 13.69 2.68 10.15
N ARG A 327 13.55 4.00 10.00
CA ARG A 327 14.67 4.95 9.98
C ARG A 327 14.79 5.79 11.24
N ALA A 328 14.00 5.50 12.28
CA ALA A 328 13.91 6.27 13.51
C ALA A 328 13.66 7.78 13.26
N VAL A 329 12.93 8.10 12.17
CA VAL A 329 12.49 9.45 11.88
C VAL A 329 11.31 9.77 12.81
N PRO A 330 11.37 10.86 13.60
CA PRO A 330 10.24 11.30 14.42
C PRO A 330 8.97 11.42 13.58
N LEU A 331 7.88 10.81 14.03
CA LEU A 331 6.65 10.67 13.26
C LEU A 331 5.48 11.25 14.06
N VAL A 332 4.74 12.15 13.43
CA VAL A 332 3.41 12.59 13.86
C VAL A 332 2.39 11.93 12.95
N LEU A 333 1.57 11.06 13.52
CA LEU A 333 0.44 10.49 12.80
C LEU A 333 -0.69 11.50 12.83
N LEU A 334 -1.11 11.92 11.64
CA LEU A 334 -2.16 12.91 11.50
C LEU A 334 -3.50 12.22 11.75
N ASP A 335 -4.09 12.48 12.91
CA ASP A 335 -5.44 12.01 13.21
C ASP A 335 -6.44 12.99 12.61
N ALA A 336 -6.83 12.73 11.36
CA ALA A 336 -7.93 13.42 10.69
C ALA A 336 -9.27 12.65 10.81
N GLY A 337 -9.33 11.65 11.69
CA GLY A 337 -10.35 10.61 11.76
C GLY A 337 -9.64 9.25 11.78
N GLN A 338 -9.77 8.51 12.88
CA GLN A 338 -9.02 7.29 13.15
C GLN A 338 -9.07 6.30 11.97
N ASP A 339 -7.91 6.04 11.35
CA ASP A 339 -7.75 4.94 10.41
C ASP A 339 -7.55 3.64 11.20
N ALA A 340 -8.54 2.74 11.12
CA ALA A 340 -8.54 1.47 11.82
C ALA A 340 -7.28 0.64 11.53
N LYS A 341 -6.73 0.72 10.31
CA LYS A 341 -5.51 0.01 9.90
C LYS A 341 -4.32 0.48 10.71
N LEU A 342 -4.17 1.79 10.84
CA LEU A 342 -3.07 2.41 11.56
C LEU A 342 -3.16 2.10 13.06
N ALA A 343 -4.35 2.21 13.65
CA ALA A 343 -4.57 1.90 15.06
C ALA A 343 -4.26 0.42 15.38
N ALA A 344 -4.74 -0.50 14.54
CA ALA A 344 -4.53 -1.94 14.70
C ALA A 344 -3.05 -2.33 14.58
N TRP A 345 -2.34 -1.74 13.60
CA TRP A 345 -0.90 -1.93 13.46
C TRP A 345 -0.13 -1.35 14.66
N GLN A 346 -0.45 -0.14 15.11
CA GLN A 346 0.24 0.47 16.26
C GLN A 346 0.07 -0.34 17.55
N ALA A 347 -1.12 -0.89 17.78
CA ALA A 347 -1.39 -1.74 18.93
C ALA A 347 -0.58 -3.05 18.88
N SER A 348 -0.39 -3.60 17.68
CA SER A 348 0.34 -4.85 17.46
C SER A 348 1.86 -4.68 17.47
N TRP A 349 2.34 -3.53 17.03
CA TRP A 349 3.76 -3.22 16.91
C TRP A 349 4.08 -1.91 17.65
N PRO A 350 4.00 -1.91 19.00
CA PRO A 350 4.27 -0.73 19.79
C PRO A 350 5.74 -0.31 19.61
N CYS A 351 5.96 1.00 19.45
CA CYS A 351 7.31 1.53 19.45
C CYS A 351 7.91 1.29 20.85
N ARG A 352 9.04 0.58 20.95
CA ARG A 352 9.79 0.50 22.20
C ARG A 352 10.38 1.88 22.47
N THR A 353 9.66 2.72 23.20
CA THR A 353 10.24 3.93 23.77
C THR A 353 11.25 3.46 24.82
N GLY A 354 12.54 3.65 24.53
CA GLY A 354 13.57 3.53 25.55
C GLY A 354 13.19 4.48 26.70
N ARG A 355 12.93 3.92 27.89
CA ARG A 355 12.86 4.73 29.10
C ARG A 355 14.19 5.45 29.21
N ALA A 356 14.18 6.78 29.13
CA ALA A 356 15.23 7.57 29.74
C ALA A 356 15.12 7.31 31.25
N GLY A 357 16.09 6.56 31.78
CA GLY A 357 16.33 6.47 33.21
C GLY A 357 17.06 7.70 33.72
#